data_AF-A0A5C7ET54-F1
#
_entry.id   AF-A0A5C7ET54-F1
#
_cell.length_a   1.000
_cell.length_b   1.000
_cell.length_c   1.000
_cell.angle_alpha   90.00
_cell.angle_beta   90.00
_cell.angle_gamma   90.00
#
_symmetry.space_group_name_H-M   'P 1'
#
loop_
_entity.id
_entity.type
_entity.pdbx_description
1 polymer ?
#
loop_
_entity_poly.entity_id
_entity_poly.type
_entity_poly.pdbx_seq_one_letter_code
_entity_poly.pdbx_strand_id
1 'polypeptide(L)'
;MAAHLLSLPLYAVDCPRGGKARWHSASPPPPCRIVLADEIAATGRTMAEACGFLRGLGYDVLTLTLFHDPASRFIPDLSIPAPAYIQFPWEFRDRSPGTLAARMNGRVSHDSEEDFFGVDLDGVIAPDIRRRQYRRAVRSGEIDRLVAARSKLAMNPQTSLPPVDWRRTVIVTGRPECDLAATRAWLAEHGLGTVPVYARPEGIPPEASAAHKARTIADLGITHFYESDLLQALEISRLAPATAVYWWGRNPDRRFRVFAASAIGGKS
;
A
#
# COMPACT_ATOMS: atom_id res chain seq x y z
N MET A 1 1.59 1.30 -17.93
CA MET A 1 1.41 0.47 -19.16
C MET A 1 1.41 1.34 -20.42
N ALA A 2 2.53 1.98 -20.77
CA ALA A 2 2.63 2.78 -21.99
C ALA A 2 2.78 1.90 -23.26
N ALA A 3 3.54 0.80 -23.19
CA ALA A 3 3.75 -0.11 -24.32
C ALA A 3 2.45 -0.73 -24.86
N HIS A 4 1.51 -1.09 -23.97
CA HIS A 4 0.21 -1.62 -24.36
C HIS A 4 -0.65 -0.57 -25.09
N LEU A 5 -0.66 0.67 -24.61
CA LEU A 5 -1.41 1.78 -25.25
C LEU A 5 -0.82 2.16 -26.61
N LEU A 6 0.48 1.95 -26.79
CA LEU A 6 1.20 2.25 -28.03
C LEU A 6 1.31 1.05 -28.97
N SER A 7 0.77 -0.12 -28.59
CA SER A 7 0.92 -1.39 -29.32
C SER A 7 2.37 -1.73 -29.68
N LEU A 8 3.32 -1.34 -28.83
CA LEU A 8 4.75 -1.60 -29.03
C LEU A 8 5.17 -2.89 -28.31
N PRO A 9 6.09 -3.69 -28.89
CA PRO A 9 6.63 -4.85 -28.21
C PRO A 9 7.45 -4.42 -26.99
N LEU A 10 7.26 -5.14 -25.88
CA LEU A 10 7.98 -4.90 -24.63
C LEU A 10 9.09 -5.93 -24.46
N TYR A 11 10.30 -5.44 -24.20
CA TYR A 11 11.48 -6.25 -23.90
C TYR A 11 12.11 -5.76 -22.59
N ALA A 12 12.84 -6.63 -21.90
CA ALA A 12 13.48 -6.34 -20.63
C ALA A 12 15.00 -6.52 -20.70
N VAL A 13 15.74 -5.62 -20.06
CA VAL A 13 17.19 -5.67 -19.88
C VAL A 13 17.47 -5.77 -18.38
N ASP A 14 18.27 -6.75 -18.00
CA ASP A 14 18.75 -6.91 -16.62
C ASP A 14 20.04 -6.11 -16.44
N CYS A 15 20.13 -5.36 -15.34
CA CYS A 15 21.34 -4.68 -14.90
C CYS A 15 21.67 -5.11 -13.46
N PRO A 16 22.27 -6.30 -13.25
CA PRO A 16 22.59 -6.79 -11.91
C PRO A 16 23.58 -5.87 -11.20
N ARG A 17 23.40 -5.68 -9.89
CA ARG A 17 24.35 -4.90 -9.07
C ARG A 17 25.74 -5.52 -9.12
N GLY A 18 26.73 -4.77 -9.60
CA GLY A 18 28.11 -5.23 -9.75
C GLY A 18 28.35 -6.17 -10.93
N GLY A 19 27.35 -6.41 -11.78
CA GLY A 19 27.50 -7.17 -13.02
C GLY A 19 27.29 -6.29 -14.26
N LYS A 20 27.33 -6.93 -15.43
CA LYS A 20 27.10 -6.27 -16.73
C LYS A 20 25.63 -6.38 -17.14
N ALA A 21 25.16 -5.36 -17.85
CA ALA A 21 23.85 -5.42 -18.48
C ALA A 21 23.73 -6.59 -19.47
N ARG A 22 22.53 -7.17 -19.55
CA ARG A 22 22.19 -8.26 -20.48
C ARG A 22 20.71 -8.22 -20.83
N TRP A 23 20.34 -8.84 -21.94
CA TRP A 23 18.93 -9.11 -22.22
C TRP A 23 18.35 -10.07 -21.18
N HIS A 24 17.18 -9.72 -20.64
CA HIS A 24 16.33 -10.62 -19.88
C HIS A 24 15.39 -11.39 -20.80
N SER A 25 14.83 -10.70 -21.80
CA SER A 25 13.97 -11.31 -22.81
C SER A 25 14.74 -12.31 -23.69
N ALA A 26 14.17 -13.50 -23.89
CA ALA A 26 14.82 -14.60 -24.60
C ALA A 26 15.05 -14.34 -26.10
N SER A 27 14.29 -13.43 -26.72
CA SER A 27 14.39 -13.12 -28.15
C SER A 27 14.24 -11.61 -28.39
N PRO A 28 15.30 -10.83 -28.14
CA PRO A 28 15.29 -9.41 -28.43
C PRO A 28 15.20 -9.17 -29.95
N PRO A 29 14.67 -8.02 -30.39
CA PRO A 29 14.60 -7.71 -31.80
C PRO A 29 16.02 -7.51 -32.37
N PRO A 30 16.25 -7.62 -33.68
CA PRO A 30 17.51 -7.19 -34.27
C PRO A 30 17.76 -5.69 -33.99
N PRO A 31 19.02 -5.21 -34.12
CA PRO A 31 19.36 -3.81 -33.90
C PRO A 31 18.41 -2.86 -34.64
N CYS A 32 17.73 -2.01 -33.87
CA CYS A 32 16.72 -1.08 -34.33
C CYS A 32 16.63 0.11 -33.37
N ARG A 33 15.70 1.03 -33.64
CA ARG A 33 15.40 2.12 -32.71
C ARG A 33 14.53 1.60 -31.57
N ILE A 34 14.95 1.83 -30.33
CA ILE A 34 14.25 1.42 -29.12
C ILE A 34 14.12 2.59 -28.14
N VAL A 35 13.05 2.56 -27.35
CA VAL A 35 12.89 3.43 -26.18
C VAL A 35 13.26 2.61 -24.95
N LEU A 36 14.35 2.97 -24.29
CA LEU A 36 14.75 2.42 -23.01
C LEU A 36 14.06 3.23 -21.90
N ALA A 37 13.11 2.60 -21.21
CA ALA A 37 12.31 3.25 -20.19
C ALA A 37 12.64 2.73 -18.79
N ASP A 38 12.68 3.65 -17.83
CA ASP A 38 12.73 3.36 -16.39
C ASP A 38 11.82 4.37 -15.66
N GLU A 39 11.46 4.11 -14.41
CA GLU A 39 10.62 5.02 -13.63
C GLU A 39 11.38 6.27 -13.19
N ILE A 40 12.60 6.10 -12.67
CA ILE A 40 13.46 7.19 -12.20
C ILE A 40 14.94 6.92 -12.48
N ALA A 41 15.65 7.92 -13.01
CA ALA A 41 17.11 7.91 -13.06
C ALA A 41 17.67 8.57 -11.79
N ALA A 42 17.86 7.78 -10.72
CA ALA A 42 18.44 8.26 -9.46
C ALA A 42 19.95 8.52 -9.59
N THR A 43 20.80 7.53 -9.36
CA THR A 43 22.26 7.73 -9.59
C THR A 43 22.65 7.73 -11.07
N GLY A 44 21.73 7.30 -11.95
CA GLY A 44 21.95 7.14 -13.40
C GLY A 44 22.73 5.90 -13.81
N ARG A 45 23.30 5.14 -12.86
CA ARG A 45 24.17 3.99 -13.16
C ARG A 45 23.48 2.89 -13.96
N THR A 46 22.28 2.46 -13.54
CA THR A 46 21.52 1.40 -14.21
C THR A 46 21.21 1.78 -15.65
N MET A 47 20.70 2.99 -15.88
CA MET A 47 20.35 3.42 -17.23
C MET A 47 21.58 3.64 -18.10
N ALA A 48 22.68 4.16 -17.57
CA ALA A 48 23.94 4.28 -18.30
C ALA A 48 24.48 2.92 -18.76
N GLU A 49 24.47 1.93 -17.87
CA GLU A 49 24.92 0.56 -18.17
C GLU A 49 24.03 -0.11 -19.23
N ALA A 50 22.71 -0.05 -19.05
CA ALA A 50 21.74 -0.59 -20.02
C ALA A 50 21.87 0.10 -21.40
N CYS A 51 21.95 1.42 -21.41
CA CYS A 51 22.10 2.20 -22.63
C CYS A 51 23.41 1.88 -23.35
N GLY A 52 24.52 1.80 -22.61
CA GLY A 52 25.83 1.42 -23.15
C GLY A 52 25.84 0.01 -23.75
N PHE A 53 25.24 -0.96 -23.05
CA PHE A 53 25.08 -2.33 -23.55
C PHE A 53 24.28 -2.38 -24.86
N LEU A 54 23.11 -1.73 -24.91
CA LEU A 54 22.26 -1.72 -26.10
C LEU A 54 22.93 -0.99 -27.27
N ARG A 55 23.55 0.18 -27.04
CA ARG A 55 24.32 0.87 -28.09
C ARG A 55 25.49 0.04 -28.58
N GLY A 56 26.17 -0.69 -27.70
CA GLY A 56 27.24 -1.62 -28.04
C GLY A 56 26.79 -2.80 -28.92
N LEU A 57 25.51 -3.18 -28.86
CA LEU A 57 24.89 -4.16 -29.75
C LEU A 57 24.34 -3.54 -31.06
N GLY A 58 24.48 -2.23 -31.26
CA GLY A 58 24.07 -1.52 -32.47
C GLY A 58 22.65 -0.94 -32.46
N TYR A 59 21.96 -0.93 -31.32
CA TYR A 59 20.63 -0.30 -31.22
C TYR A 59 20.74 1.22 -31.19
N ASP A 60 19.76 1.90 -31.79
CA ASP A 60 19.54 3.34 -31.65
C ASP A 60 18.65 3.58 -30.43
N VAL A 61 19.22 4.11 -29.35
CA VAL A 61 18.57 4.14 -28.03
C VAL A 61 18.17 5.56 -27.65
N LEU A 62 16.85 5.76 -27.51
CA LEU A 62 16.24 6.90 -26.85
C LEU A 62 15.90 6.53 -25.40
N THR A 63 16.28 7.36 -24.43
CA THR A 63 16.06 7.10 -23.01
C THR A 63 14.91 7.92 -22.44
N LEU A 64 14.04 7.27 -21.69
CA LEU A 64 12.84 7.87 -21.10
C LEU A 64 12.75 7.53 -19.61
N THR A 65 12.63 8.55 -18.77
CA THR A 65 12.17 8.37 -17.38
C THR A 65 11.10 9.38 -17.03
N LEU A 66 10.30 9.09 -15.99
CA LEU A 66 9.38 10.10 -15.46
C LEU A 66 10.18 11.21 -14.78
N PHE A 67 11.14 10.81 -13.94
CA PHE A 67 11.99 11.73 -13.20
C PHE A 67 13.48 11.38 -13.29
N HIS A 68 14.36 12.35 -13.07
CA HIS A 68 15.78 12.12 -12.82
C HIS A 68 16.27 12.97 -11.67
N ASP A 69 17.24 12.47 -10.90
CA ASP A 69 17.95 13.30 -9.92
C ASP A 69 18.85 14.30 -10.69
N PRO A 70 18.82 15.62 -10.41
CA PRO A 70 19.72 16.58 -11.03
C PRO A 70 21.22 16.25 -10.83
N ALA A 71 21.57 15.50 -9.79
CA ALA A 71 22.93 14.99 -9.54
C ALA A 71 23.21 13.61 -10.16
N SER A 72 22.26 13.06 -10.92
CA SER A 72 22.43 11.80 -11.66
C SER A 72 23.62 11.89 -12.61
N ARG A 73 24.38 10.80 -12.71
CA ARG A 73 25.49 10.70 -13.68
C ARG A 73 25.01 10.49 -15.12
N PHE A 74 23.72 10.27 -15.30
CA PHE A 74 23.08 10.02 -16.58
C PHE A 74 21.77 10.80 -16.64
N ILE A 75 21.67 11.72 -17.59
CA ILE A 75 20.46 12.50 -17.84
C ILE A 75 19.72 11.86 -19.01
N PRO A 76 18.51 11.30 -18.80
CA PRO A 76 17.74 10.70 -19.88
C PRO A 76 17.27 11.74 -20.91
N ASP A 77 17.16 11.32 -22.16
CA ASP A 77 16.77 12.18 -23.29
C ASP A 77 15.38 12.80 -23.07
N LEU A 78 14.46 12.03 -22.49
CA LEU A 78 13.12 12.46 -22.11
C LEU A 78 12.93 12.25 -20.61
N SER A 79 12.94 13.32 -19.82
CA SER A 79 12.71 13.25 -18.37
C SER A 79 12.41 14.62 -17.76
N ILE A 80 11.90 14.62 -16.52
CA ILE A 80 11.69 15.83 -15.71
C ILE A 80 12.68 15.79 -14.52
N PRO A 81 13.42 16.87 -14.23
CA PRO A 81 14.27 16.91 -13.03
C PRO A 81 13.40 16.80 -11.78
N ALA A 82 13.74 15.84 -10.92
CA ALA A 82 13.06 15.62 -9.65
C ALA A 82 13.38 16.80 -8.70
N PRO A 83 12.39 17.53 -8.20
CA PRO A 83 12.63 18.63 -7.25
C PRO A 83 13.03 18.13 -5.85
N ALA A 84 12.70 16.87 -5.54
CA ALA A 84 12.99 16.17 -4.31
C ALA A 84 12.83 14.66 -4.54
N TYR A 85 12.98 13.85 -3.49
CA TYR A 85 12.61 12.44 -3.53
C TYR A 85 11.13 12.28 -3.96
N ILE A 86 10.90 11.49 -5.01
CA ILE A 86 9.58 11.14 -5.52
C ILE A 86 9.30 9.72 -5.09
N GLN A 87 8.23 9.52 -4.34
CA GLN A 87 7.73 8.18 -4.01
C GLN A 87 6.60 7.82 -4.97
N PHE A 88 6.72 6.70 -5.66
CA PHE A 88 5.67 6.19 -6.52
C PHE A 88 4.60 5.43 -5.73
N PRO A 89 3.33 5.42 -6.18
CA PRO A 89 2.26 4.70 -5.50
C PRO A 89 2.46 3.18 -5.39
N TRP A 90 3.38 2.59 -6.16
CA TRP A 90 3.75 1.17 -6.08
C TRP A 90 4.92 0.89 -5.13
N GLU A 91 5.65 1.91 -4.68
CA GLU A 91 6.76 1.82 -3.71
C GLU A 91 6.26 1.89 -2.25
N PHE A 92 5.05 1.41 -2.01
CA PHE A 92 4.42 1.56 -0.70
C PHE A 92 5.15 0.78 0.42
N ARG A 93 5.96 -0.23 0.08
CA ARG A 93 6.79 -0.98 1.04
C ARG A 93 7.91 -0.16 1.66
N ASP A 94 8.34 0.91 0.98
CA ASP A 94 9.37 1.82 1.49
C ASP A 94 8.99 2.52 2.80
N ARG A 95 7.70 2.57 3.12
CA ARG A 95 7.17 3.20 4.32
C ARG A 95 7.07 2.23 5.49
N SER A 96 7.30 0.94 5.28
CA SER A 96 7.19 -0.03 6.37
C SER A 96 8.19 0.31 7.49
N PRO A 97 7.84 0.11 8.77
CA PRO A 97 8.77 0.36 9.87
C PRO A 97 10.11 -0.37 9.72
N GLY A 98 10.08 -1.61 9.21
CA GLY A 98 11.29 -2.42 8.97
C GLY A 98 12.20 -1.79 7.91
N THR A 99 11.62 -1.34 6.78
CA THR A 99 12.37 -0.70 5.70
C THR A 99 12.92 0.66 6.12
N LEU A 100 12.13 1.47 6.85
CA LEU A 100 12.59 2.74 7.39
C LEU A 100 13.75 2.54 8.37
N ALA A 101 13.66 1.57 9.28
CA ALA A 101 14.75 1.23 10.20
C ALA A 101 16.00 0.74 9.46
N ALA A 102 15.86 -0.06 8.40
CA ALA A 102 16.97 -0.50 7.58
C ALA A 102 17.67 0.68 6.87
N ARG A 103 16.88 1.62 6.33
CA ARG A 103 17.39 2.87 5.72
C ARG A 103 18.14 3.74 6.72
N MET A 104 17.60 3.95 7.92
CA MET A 104 18.29 4.72 8.98
C MET A 104 19.62 4.09 9.39
N ASN A 105 19.74 2.77 9.29
CA ASN A 105 20.96 2.04 9.58
C ASN A 105 21.92 1.90 8.39
N GLY A 106 21.67 2.60 7.27
CA GLY A 106 22.49 2.55 6.07
C GLY A 106 22.46 1.21 5.31
N ARG A 107 21.52 0.32 5.65
CA ARG A 107 21.34 -1.01 5.05
C ARG A 107 20.20 -0.95 4.04
N VAL A 108 20.41 -0.29 2.90
CA VAL A 108 19.39 -0.22 1.84
C VAL A 108 19.58 -1.40 0.89
N SER A 109 18.89 -2.51 1.14
CA SER A 109 18.60 -3.50 0.09
C SER A 109 17.12 -3.51 -0.19
N HIS A 110 16.71 -3.73 -1.45
CA HIS A 110 15.31 -4.01 -1.78
C HIS A 110 14.81 -5.28 -1.04
N ASP A 111 15.73 -6.15 -0.61
CA ASP A 111 15.41 -7.33 0.22
C ASP A 111 14.93 -6.95 1.65
N SER A 112 15.03 -5.67 2.04
CA SER A 112 14.51 -5.14 3.31
C SER A 112 13.12 -4.50 3.18
N GLU A 113 12.55 -4.51 1.98
CA GLU A 113 11.15 -4.15 1.76
C GLU A 113 10.26 -5.29 2.25
N GLU A 114 9.58 -5.08 3.36
CA GLU A 114 8.76 -6.13 3.93
C GLU A 114 7.37 -5.60 4.33
N ASP A 115 6.34 -6.38 4.05
CA ASP A 115 4.95 -5.94 4.15
C ASP A 115 4.52 -5.64 5.59
N PHE A 116 3.94 -4.47 5.85
CA PHE A 116 3.38 -4.14 7.16
C PHE A 116 1.87 -4.01 7.04
N PHE A 117 1.14 -4.78 7.82
CA PHE A 117 -0.29 -5.01 7.62
C PHE A 117 -1.13 -4.24 8.63
N GLY A 118 -2.26 -3.74 8.16
CA GLY A 118 -3.35 -3.26 8.99
C GLY A 118 -4.62 -4.01 8.67
N VAL A 119 -5.40 -4.32 9.69
CA VAL A 119 -6.71 -4.97 9.53
C VAL A 119 -7.75 -4.19 10.32
N ASP A 120 -8.94 -4.00 9.74
CA ASP A 120 -10.08 -3.58 10.54
C ASP A 120 -10.47 -4.70 11.52
N LEU A 121 -11.16 -4.33 12.59
CA LEU A 121 -11.66 -5.27 13.57
C LEU A 121 -13.06 -5.77 13.18
N ASP A 122 -14.01 -4.84 13.06
CA ASP A 122 -15.42 -5.16 12.85
C ASP A 122 -15.66 -5.57 11.39
N GLY A 123 -16.32 -6.72 11.20
CA GLY A 123 -16.56 -7.34 9.89
C GLY A 123 -15.38 -8.12 9.31
N VAL A 124 -14.15 -7.96 9.82
CA VAL A 124 -12.96 -8.75 9.41
C VAL A 124 -12.62 -9.83 10.43
N ILE A 125 -12.38 -9.44 11.68
CA ILE A 125 -12.04 -10.36 12.79
C ILE A 125 -13.25 -10.60 13.68
N ALA A 126 -13.92 -9.52 14.11
CA ALA A 126 -15.14 -9.57 14.90
C ALA A 126 -16.36 -9.41 13.98
N PRO A 127 -17.53 -9.97 14.32
CA PRO A 127 -18.77 -9.68 13.61
C PRO A 127 -19.11 -8.19 13.67
N ASP A 128 -19.57 -7.63 12.55
CA ASP A 128 -20.01 -6.24 12.51
C ASP A 128 -21.34 -6.04 13.24
N ILE A 129 -21.44 -4.99 14.06
CA ILE A 129 -22.70 -4.54 14.65
C ILE A 129 -23.39 -3.62 13.66
N ARG A 130 -24.62 -3.97 13.26
CA ARG A 130 -25.39 -3.20 12.28
C ARG A 130 -25.38 -1.71 12.62
N ARG A 131 -25.02 -0.86 11.65
CA ARG A 131 -24.96 0.62 11.80
C ARG A 131 -26.18 1.25 12.48
N ARG A 132 -27.39 0.69 12.30
CA ARG A 132 -28.62 1.18 12.96
C ARG A 132 -28.60 0.95 14.48
N GLN A 133 -28.10 -0.21 14.93
CA GLN A 133 -27.96 -0.54 16.35
C GLN A 133 -26.90 0.36 17.01
N TYR A 134 -25.78 0.58 16.33
CA TYR A 134 -24.74 1.50 16.78
C TYR A 134 -25.27 2.94 16.91
N ARG A 135 -25.90 3.48 15.86
CA ARG A 135 -26.49 4.83 15.89
C ARG A 135 -27.55 4.99 16.99
N ARG A 136 -28.34 3.94 17.26
CA ARG A 136 -29.31 3.95 18.35
C ARG A 136 -28.60 4.08 19.70
N ALA A 137 -27.60 3.23 19.97
CA ALA A 137 -26.86 3.23 21.23
C ALA A 137 -26.14 4.56 21.49
N VAL A 138 -25.54 5.17 20.46
CA VAL A 138 -24.92 6.50 20.58
C VAL A 138 -25.98 7.56 20.92
N ARG A 139 -27.14 7.54 20.26
CA ARG A 139 -28.23 8.50 20.53
C ARG A 139 -28.89 8.30 21.90
N SER A 140 -28.99 7.06 22.38
CA SER A 140 -29.61 6.72 23.67
C SER A 140 -28.63 6.79 24.85
N GLY A 141 -27.34 7.07 24.61
CA GLY A 141 -26.32 7.05 25.67
C GLY A 141 -26.00 5.64 26.18
N GLU A 142 -26.34 4.60 25.43
CA GLU A 142 -26.18 3.18 25.81
C GLU A 142 -24.89 2.58 25.24
N ILE A 143 -23.82 3.37 25.14
CA ILE A 143 -22.53 2.93 24.59
C ILE A 143 -21.97 1.75 25.40
N ASP A 144 -22.07 1.77 26.73
CA ASP A 144 -21.59 0.68 27.60
C ASP A 144 -22.27 -0.66 27.31
N ARG A 145 -23.56 -0.65 26.96
CA ARG A 145 -24.27 -1.87 26.55
C ARG A 145 -23.74 -2.42 25.24
N LEU A 146 -23.33 -1.53 24.33
CA LEU A 146 -22.75 -1.91 23.04
C LEU A 146 -21.34 -2.48 23.22
N VAL A 147 -20.52 -1.87 24.09
CA VAL A 147 -19.21 -2.41 24.50
C VAL A 147 -19.38 -3.81 25.09
N ALA A 148 -20.27 -3.98 26.08
CA ALA A 148 -20.53 -5.28 26.72
C ALA A 148 -21.06 -6.34 25.74
N ALA A 149 -21.84 -5.93 24.73
CA ALA A 149 -22.30 -6.83 23.68
C ALA A 149 -21.15 -7.30 22.77
N ARG A 150 -20.22 -6.40 22.40
CA ARG A 150 -19.05 -6.73 21.58
C ARG A 150 -18.12 -7.73 22.25
N SER A 151 -17.89 -7.59 23.56
CA SER A 151 -17.03 -8.50 24.33
C SER A 151 -17.54 -9.94 24.40
N LYS A 152 -18.81 -10.17 24.04
CA LYS A 152 -19.42 -11.52 24.05
C LYS A 152 -19.53 -12.14 22.67
N LEU A 153 -19.11 -11.43 21.61
CA LEU A 153 -19.15 -11.96 20.26
C LEU A 153 -18.10 -13.07 20.11
N ALA A 154 -18.45 -14.14 19.39
CA ALA A 154 -17.42 -15.03 18.86
C ALA A 154 -16.64 -14.32 17.73
N MET A 155 -15.48 -14.85 17.36
CA MET A 155 -14.81 -14.45 16.11
C MET A 155 -15.76 -14.57 14.92
N ASN A 156 -15.58 -13.72 13.91
CA ASN A 156 -16.43 -13.67 12.74
C ASN A 156 -16.38 -15.00 11.99
N PRO A 157 -17.46 -15.82 12.00
CA PRO A 157 -17.43 -17.13 11.38
C PRO A 157 -17.54 -17.05 9.86
N GLN A 158 -17.92 -15.88 9.33
CA GLN A 158 -18.19 -15.67 7.90
C GLN A 158 -16.96 -15.16 7.14
N THR A 159 -15.86 -14.88 7.83
CA THR A 159 -14.62 -14.41 7.21
C THR A 159 -13.46 -15.27 7.67
N SER A 160 -12.81 -15.94 6.73
CA SER A 160 -11.44 -16.38 7.00
C SER A 160 -10.62 -15.13 7.31
N LEU A 161 -9.71 -15.24 8.28
CA LEU A 161 -8.77 -14.17 8.56
C LEU A 161 -7.99 -13.79 7.29
N PRO A 162 -7.63 -12.51 7.13
CA PRO A 162 -6.70 -12.09 6.09
C PRO A 162 -5.39 -12.92 6.14
N PRO A 163 -4.81 -13.28 4.99
CA PRO A 163 -3.56 -14.04 4.93
C PRO A 163 -2.36 -13.12 5.19
N VAL A 164 -2.22 -12.66 6.43
CA VAL A 164 -1.20 -11.70 6.86
C VAL A 164 -0.20 -12.32 7.82
N ASP A 165 1.01 -11.75 7.89
CA ASP A 165 1.93 -12.04 8.99
C ASP A 165 1.49 -11.26 10.24
N TRP A 166 0.87 -11.97 11.18
CA TRP A 166 0.37 -11.38 12.43
C TRP A 166 1.46 -10.77 13.32
N ARG A 167 2.74 -11.13 13.14
CA ARG A 167 3.86 -10.47 13.84
C ARG A 167 4.12 -9.05 13.32
N ARG A 168 3.66 -8.76 12.10
CA ARG A 168 3.86 -7.51 11.37
C ARG A 168 2.49 -6.89 11.03
N THR A 169 1.50 -7.16 11.88
CA THR A 169 0.12 -6.68 11.73
C THR A 169 -0.28 -5.81 12.91
N VAL A 170 -1.07 -4.77 12.63
CA VAL A 170 -1.80 -3.99 13.62
C VAL A 170 -3.29 -3.99 13.31
N ILE A 171 -4.12 -3.80 14.33
CA ILE A 171 -5.57 -3.62 14.18
C ILE A 171 -5.86 -2.12 14.22
N VAL A 172 -6.55 -1.59 13.21
CA VAL A 172 -7.01 -0.19 13.17
C VAL A 172 -8.52 -0.19 13.06
N THR A 173 -9.21 0.27 14.11
CA THR A 173 -10.66 0.11 14.24
C THR A 173 -11.40 1.43 14.35
N GLY A 174 -12.65 1.44 13.86
CA GLY A 174 -13.59 2.55 14.06
C GLY A 174 -14.24 2.59 15.46
N ARG A 175 -13.95 1.60 16.32
CA ARG A 175 -14.39 1.61 17.73
C ARG A 175 -13.76 2.79 18.48
N PRO A 176 -14.52 3.46 19.36
CA PRO A 176 -14.00 4.57 20.16
C PRO A 176 -12.99 4.08 21.21
N GLU A 177 -12.15 4.97 21.73
CA GLU A 177 -11.14 4.68 22.76
C GLU A 177 -11.72 4.07 24.03
N CYS A 178 -12.93 4.44 24.43
CA CYS A 178 -13.61 3.84 25.59
C CYS A 178 -13.83 2.33 25.44
N ASP A 179 -13.87 1.82 24.20
CA ASP A 179 -14.04 0.39 23.88
C ASP A 179 -12.71 -0.37 23.86
N LEU A 180 -11.56 0.33 23.97
CA LEU A 180 -10.24 -0.24 23.75
C LEU A 180 -9.88 -1.32 24.78
N ALA A 181 -10.17 -1.09 26.06
CA ALA A 181 -9.86 -2.05 27.13
C ALA A 181 -10.63 -3.37 26.94
N ALA A 182 -11.94 -3.27 26.69
CA ALA A 182 -12.80 -4.41 26.41
C ALA A 182 -12.39 -5.14 25.11
N THR A 183 -12.02 -4.39 24.08
CA THR A 183 -11.53 -4.93 22.81
C THR A 183 -10.21 -5.69 22.97
N ARG A 184 -9.26 -5.18 23.77
CA ARG A 184 -7.98 -5.86 24.03
C ARG A 184 -8.17 -7.15 24.82
N ALA A 185 -9.05 -7.15 25.82
CA ALA A 185 -9.39 -8.35 26.58
C ALA A 185 -9.98 -9.42 25.64
N TRP A 186 -10.95 -9.04 24.80
CA TRP A 186 -11.55 -9.93 23.81
C TRP A 186 -10.53 -10.49 22.82
N LEU A 187 -9.60 -9.67 22.31
CA LEU A 187 -8.54 -10.14 21.42
C LEU A 187 -7.60 -11.12 22.12
N ALA A 188 -7.27 -10.91 23.40
CA ALA A 188 -6.43 -11.81 24.17
C ALA A 188 -7.07 -13.19 24.34
N GLU A 189 -8.36 -13.26 24.64
CA GLU A 189 -9.13 -14.51 24.73
C GLU A 189 -9.13 -15.30 23.42
N HIS A 190 -8.99 -14.61 22.28
CA HIS A 190 -8.98 -15.21 20.94
C HIS A 190 -7.56 -15.34 20.35
N GLY A 191 -6.51 -15.26 21.17
CA GLY A 191 -5.13 -15.50 20.74
C GLY A 191 -4.46 -14.34 19.98
N LEU A 192 -5.07 -13.16 19.94
CA LEU A 192 -4.57 -11.95 19.27
C LEU A 192 -4.14 -10.86 20.27
N GLY A 193 -3.94 -11.20 21.55
CA GLY A 193 -3.64 -10.24 22.62
C GLY A 193 -2.33 -9.46 22.45
N THR A 194 -1.41 -9.95 21.63
CA THR A 194 -0.13 -9.27 21.33
C THR A 194 -0.23 -8.31 20.14
N VAL A 195 -1.34 -8.32 19.39
CA VAL A 195 -1.52 -7.47 18.22
C VAL A 195 -1.86 -6.05 18.67
N PRO A 196 -1.08 -5.02 18.27
CA PRO A 196 -1.39 -3.64 18.64
C PRO A 196 -2.75 -3.19 18.08
N VAL A 197 -3.52 -2.44 18.87
CA VAL A 197 -4.84 -1.93 18.51
C VAL A 197 -4.86 -0.41 18.58
N TYR A 198 -5.25 0.22 17.48
CA TYR A 198 -5.46 1.66 17.33
C TYR A 198 -6.96 1.91 17.17
N ALA A 199 -7.54 2.53 18.20
CA ALA A 199 -8.96 2.91 18.24
C ALA A 199 -9.16 4.35 17.77
N ARG A 200 -10.39 4.66 17.36
CA ARG A 200 -10.82 6.01 17.01
C ARG A 200 -10.90 6.90 18.27
N PRO A 201 -10.25 8.07 18.30
CA PRO A 201 -10.41 9.03 19.40
C PRO A 201 -11.87 9.45 19.62
N GLU A 202 -12.25 9.70 20.88
CA GLU A 202 -13.64 10.06 21.25
C GLU A 202 -14.19 11.27 20.49
N GLY A 203 -13.34 12.26 20.21
CA GLY A 203 -13.72 13.49 19.51
C GLY A 203 -13.94 13.34 18.00
N ILE A 204 -13.59 12.20 17.41
CA ILE A 204 -13.79 11.97 15.96
C ILE A 204 -15.12 11.26 15.77
N PRO A 205 -16.09 11.79 15.00
CA PRO A 205 -17.36 11.11 14.82
C PRO A 205 -17.21 9.78 14.04
N PRO A 206 -18.12 8.81 14.22
CA PRO A 206 -18.10 7.52 13.52
C PRO A 206 -18.04 7.64 11.99
N GLU A 207 -18.68 8.66 11.42
CA GLU A 207 -18.69 8.95 9.99
C GLU A 207 -17.28 9.31 9.47
N ALA A 208 -16.41 9.82 10.33
CA ALA A 208 -15.01 10.13 10.01
C ALA A 208 -14.05 8.95 10.28
N SER A 209 -14.57 7.74 10.54
CA SER A 209 -13.79 6.53 10.79
C SER A 209 -12.80 6.22 9.66
N ALA A 210 -13.22 6.30 8.39
CA ALA A 210 -12.35 6.04 7.25
C ALA A 210 -11.17 7.03 7.21
N ALA A 211 -11.42 8.32 7.47
CA ALA A 211 -10.37 9.34 7.50
C ALA A 211 -9.41 9.15 8.68
N HIS A 212 -9.92 8.73 9.85
CA HIS A 212 -9.05 8.35 10.96
C HIS A 212 -8.18 7.14 10.61
N LYS A 213 -8.77 6.06 10.09
CA LYS A 213 -8.03 4.86 9.65
C LYS A 213 -6.95 5.21 8.63
N ALA A 214 -7.27 6.03 7.62
CA ALA A 214 -6.31 6.46 6.61
C ALA A 214 -5.11 7.24 7.19
N ARG A 215 -5.35 8.12 8.17
CA ARG A 215 -4.27 8.81 8.88
C ARG A 215 -3.40 7.83 9.67
N THR A 216 -4.02 6.96 10.46
CA THR A 216 -3.29 5.93 11.23
C THR A 216 -2.47 5.01 10.32
N ILE A 217 -3.01 4.63 9.16
CA ILE A 217 -2.31 3.86 8.11
C ILE A 217 -1.05 4.59 7.64
N ALA A 218 -1.17 5.89 7.32
CA ALA A 218 -0.06 6.69 6.85
C ALA A 218 1.02 6.91 7.94
N ASP A 219 0.59 7.19 9.18
CA ASP A 219 1.47 7.47 10.31
C ASP A 219 2.29 6.24 10.72
N LEU A 220 1.69 5.05 10.63
CA LEU A 220 2.34 3.78 10.97
C LEU A 220 3.09 3.15 9.79
N GLY A 221 2.97 3.69 8.59
CA GLY A 221 3.60 3.11 7.39
C GLY A 221 3.00 1.77 6.98
N ILE A 222 1.69 1.60 7.17
CA ILE A 222 0.97 0.38 6.77
C ILE A 222 0.95 0.26 5.24
N THR A 223 1.47 -0.85 4.76
CA THR A 223 1.66 -1.14 3.33
C THR A 223 0.44 -1.83 2.73
N HIS A 224 -0.27 -2.64 3.51
CA HIS A 224 -1.49 -3.34 3.12
C HIS A 224 -2.58 -3.16 4.18
N PHE A 225 -3.81 -2.83 3.77
CA PHE A 225 -4.94 -2.64 4.68
C PHE A 225 -6.17 -3.46 4.27
N TYR A 226 -6.78 -4.17 5.22
CA TYR A 226 -7.98 -4.99 4.99
C TYR A 226 -9.20 -4.37 5.68
N GLU A 227 -10.21 -4.02 4.89
CA GLU A 227 -11.43 -3.33 5.34
C GLU A 227 -12.67 -4.11 4.91
N SER A 228 -13.64 -4.31 5.80
CA SER A 228 -14.85 -5.10 5.48
C SER A 228 -15.93 -4.28 4.77
N ASP A 229 -15.94 -2.96 4.97
CA ASP A 229 -16.89 -2.03 4.37
C ASP A 229 -16.34 -1.43 3.06
N LEU A 230 -16.97 -1.72 1.93
CA LEU A 230 -16.50 -1.28 0.61
C LEU A 230 -16.35 0.25 0.50
N LEU A 231 -17.25 1.02 1.11
CA LEU A 231 -17.20 2.49 1.03
C LEU A 231 -16.05 3.04 1.86
N GLN A 232 -15.81 2.47 3.06
CA GLN A 232 -14.61 2.82 3.83
C GLN A 232 -13.33 2.39 3.10
N ALA A 233 -13.30 1.21 2.48
CA ALA A 233 -12.14 0.72 1.74
C ALA A 233 -11.79 1.67 0.57
N LEU A 234 -12.80 2.11 -0.19
CA LEU A 234 -12.63 3.09 -1.25
C LEU A 234 -12.12 4.44 -0.72
N GLU A 235 -12.72 4.97 0.34
CA GLU A 235 -12.31 6.25 0.91
C GLU A 235 -10.90 6.19 1.51
N ILE A 236 -10.53 5.08 2.18
CA ILE A 236 -9.18 4.86 2.67
C ILE A 236 -8.20 4.79 1.49
N SER A 237 -8.53 4.07 0.41
CA SER A 237 -7.65 4.00 -0.77
C SER A 237 -7.41 5.36 -1.43
N ARG A 238 -8.37 6.28 -1.30
CA ARG A 238 -8.27 7.67 -1.79
C ARG A 238 -7.36 8.52 -0.89
N LEU A 239 -7.51 8.37 0.43
CA LEU A 239 -6.81 9.19 1.43
C LEU A 239 -5.40 8.67 1.75
N ALA A 240 -5.16 7.38 1.57
CA ALA A 240 -3.86 6.70 1.71
C ALA A 240 -3.46 6.04 0.38
N PRO A 241 -3.14 6.83 -0.67
CA PRO A 241 -2.88 6.31 -2.01
C PRO A 241 -1.62 5.43 -2.11
N ALA A 242 -0.73 5.53 -1.12
CA ALA A 242 0.47 4.71 -0.99
C ALA A 242 0.24 3.46 -0.10
N THR A 243 -0.98 2.92 -0.08
CA THR A 243 -1.31 1.68 0.65
C THR A 243 -2.12 0.77 -0.28
N ALA A 244 -1.80 -0.53 -0.28
CA ALA A 244 -2.63 -1.53 -0.95
C ALA A 244 -3.86 -1.84 -0.09
N VAL A 245 -5.01 -1.25 -0.44
CA VAL A 245 -6.26 -1.44 0.30
C VAL A 245 -7.10 -2.55 -0.32
N TYR A 246 -7.56 -3.48 0.52
CA TYR A 246 -8.38 -4.63 0.13
C TYR A 246 -9.74 -4.52 0.76
N TRP A 247 -10.78 -4.64 -0.08
CA TRP A 247 -12.10 -4.94 0.44
C TRP A 247 -12.14 -6.43 0.84
N TRP A 248 -12.29 -6.70 2.13
CA TRP A 248 -12.36 -8.03 2.70
C TRP A 248 -13.80 -8.42 2.99
N GLY A 249 -14.57 -8.62 1.92
CA GLY A 249 -15.98 -8.97 2.00
C GLY A 249 -16.24 -10.34 2.67
N ARG A 250 -17.48 -10.49 3.18
CA ARG A 250 -17.99 -11.75 3.72
C ARG A 250 -18.00 -12.88 2.68
N ASN A 251 -18.24 -12.55 1.41
CA ASN A 251 -18.10 -13.51 0.32
C ASN A 251 -16.62 -13.58 -0.11
N PRO A 252 -15.95 -14.74 -0.03
CA PRO A 252 -14.57 -14.93 -0.51
C PRO A 252 -14.35 -14.46 -1.96
N ASP A 253 -15.33 -14.61 -2.83
CA ASP A 253 -15.27 -14.17 -4.23
C ASP A 253 -15.31 -12.64 -4.39
N ARG A 254 -15.61 -11.93 -3.31
CA ARG A 254 -15.67 -10.47 -3.23
C ARG A 254 -14.56 -9.93 -2.33
N ARG A 255 -13.36 -10.48 -2.51
CA ARG A 255 -12.13 -10.02 -1.86
C ARG A 255 -11.14 -9.59 -2.91
N PHE A 256 -10.96 -8.30 -3.05
CA PHE A 256 -10.08 -7.73 -4.07
C PHE A 256 -9.52 -6.39 -3.62
N ARG A 257 -8.39 -6.04 -4.24
CA ARG A 257 -7.77 -4.74 -4.05
C ARG A 257 -8.67 -3.66 -4.66
N VAL A 258 -8.93 -2.61 -3.90
CA VAL A 258 -9.71 -1.46 -4.35
C VAL A 258 -8.80 -0.26 -4.58
N PHE A 259 -9.20 0.56 -5.53
CA PHE A 259 -8.50 1.78 -5.90
C PHE A 259 -9.56 2.86 -6.17
N ALA A 260 -9.51 3.95 -5.42
CA ALA A 260 -10.23 5.14 -5.79
C ALA A 260 -9.46 5.84 -6.90
N ALA A 261 -10.03 5.88 -8.11
CA ALA A 261 -9.55 6.79 -9.13
C ALA A 261 -9.76 8.22 -8.63
N SER A 262 -8.67 8.99 -8.52
CA SER A 262 -8.82 10.43 -8.39
C SER A 262 -9.41 10.93 -9.70
N ALA A 263 -10.60 11.52 -9.67
CA ALA A 263 -11.12 12.23 -10.83
C ALA A 263 -10.05 13.27 -11.19
N ILE A 264 -9.44 13.11 -12.37
CA ILE A 264 -8.58 14.15 -12.95
C ILE A 264 -9.51 15.35 -13.08
N GLY A 265 -9.31 16.38 -12.27
CA GLY A 265 -10.16 17.55 -12.22
C GLY A 265 -10.34 18.09 -13.63
N GLY A 266 -11.53 17.89 -14.19
CA GLY A 266 -11.98 18.63 -15.35
C GLY A 266 -11.95 20.08 -14.93
N LYS A 267 -11.11 20.88 -15.58
CA LYS A 267 -11.13 22.34 -15.46
C LYS A 267 -12.58 22.78 -15.75
N SER A 268 -13.27 23.27 -14.72
CA SER A 268 -14.44 24.12 -14.86
C SER A 268 -14.02 25.51 -15.30
#